data_AF-A0A1G7UAT3-F1
#
_entry.id   AF-A0A1G7UAT3-F1
#
_cell.length_a   1.000
_cell.length_b   1.000
_cell.length_c   1.000
_cell.angle_alpha   90.00
_cell.angle_beta   90.00
_cell.angle_gamma   90.00
#
_symmetry.space_group_name_H-M   'P 1'
#
loop_
_entity.id
_entity.type
_entity.pdbx_description
1 polymer ?
#
loop_
_entity_poly.entity_id
_entity_poly.type
_entity_poly.pdbx_seq_one_letter_code
_entity_poly.pdbx_strand_id
1 'polypeptide(L)'
;MARHAIDEGDVSTALPTTPEEIRAAFDDVPRLDQPSGEDRWLAERTFPDAATEALDSVPDPHHDCVYNQATVVPPWVAATAYCDAVPLEDPHREEAVRDTLMDHILLSPDFQLVDGRDAVEAIISAAESGGADV
;
A
#
# COMPACT_ATOMS: atom_id res chain seq x y z
N MET A 1 -13.97 35.53 13.29
CA MET A 1 -13.79 34.38 12.38
C MET A 1 -15.00 34.31 11.45
N ALA A 2 -14.89 34.88 10.25
CA ALA A 2 -15.95 34.86 9.25
C ALA A 2 -15.66 33.71 8.26
N ARG A 3 -16.60 32.77 8.13
CA ARG A 3 -16.56 31.71 7.12
C ARG A 3 -17.05 32.32 5.81
N HIS A 4 -16.19 32.35 4.80
CA HIS A 4 -16.56 32.74 3.44
C HIS A 4 -17.42 31.60 2.85
N ALA A 5 -18.68 31.90 2.55
CA ALA A 5 -19.54 31.01 1.79
C ALA A 5 -19.09 31.10 0.32
N ILE A 6 -18.81 29.96 -0.31
CA ILE A 6 -18.60 29.90 -1.75
C ILE A 6 -19.99 29.91 -2.38
N ASP A 7 -20.24 30.94 -3.18
CA ASP A 7 -21.44 31.11 -4.00
C ASP A 7 -21.39 30.11 -5.14
N GLU A 8 -22.25 29.09 -5.09
CA GLU A 8 -22.41 28.09 -6.15
C GLU A 8 -23.20 28.72 -7.32
N GLY A 9 -22.53 29.60 -8.06
CA GLY A 9 -23.03 30.10 -9.33
C GLY A 9 -23.21 28.97 -10.33
N ASP A 10 -24.30 29.04 -11.10
CA ASP A 10 -24.74 28.11 -12.14
C ASP A 10 -23.60 27.75 -13.13
N VAL A 11 -22.93 26.61 -12.92
CA VAL A 11 -21.88 26.10 -13.80
C VAL A 11 -22.56 25.41 -14.99
N SER A 12 -22.69 26.15 -16.08
CA SER A 12 -23.14 25.59 -17.36
C SER A 12 -22.26 24.40 -17.76
N THR A 13 -22.86 23.21 -17.85
CA THR A 13 -22.19 21.94 -18.21
C THR A 13 -21.95 21.77 -19.71
N ALA A 14 -22.23 22.78 -20.52
CA ALA A 14 -22.00 22.73 -21.97
C ALA A 14 -20.51 23.00 -22.28
N LEU A 15 -19.85 22.03 -22.91
CA LEU A 15 -18.45 22.20 -23.35
C LEU A 15 -18.37 23.26 -24.46
N PRO A 16 -17.43 24.22 -24.39
CA PRO A 16 -17.24 25.20 -25.46
C PRO A 16 -16.76 24.49 -26.74
N THR A 17 -17.28 24.88 -27.90
CA THR A 17 -17.05 24.17 -29.17
C THR A 17 -16.30 25.00 -30.21
N THR A 18 -16.20 26.31 -30.01
CA THR A 18 -15.50 27.23 -30.91
C THR A 18 -14.25 27.84 -30.27
N PRO A 19 -13.24 28.25 -31.05
CA PRO A 19 -12.03 28.90 -30.52
C PRO A 19 -12.31 30.17 -29.70
N GLU A 20 -13.35 30.94 -30.07
CA GLU A 20 -13.75 32.13 -29.32
C GLU A 20 -14.40 31.78 -27.98
N GLU A 21 -15.28 30.77 -27.93
CA GLU A 21 -15.89 30.27 -26.69
C GLU A 21 -14.83 29.70 -25.73
N ILE A 22 -13.87 28.96 -26.27
CA ILE A 22 -12.75 28.43 -25.49
C ILE A 22 -11.95 29.59 -24.87
N ARG A 23 -11.59 30.61 -25.66
CA ARG A 23 -10.83 31.76 -25.15
C ARG A 23 -11.59 32.52 -24.06
N ALA A 24 -12.88 32.77 -24.25
CA ALA A 24 -13.70 33.43 -23.24
C ALA A 24 -13.75 32.63 -21.91
N ALA A 25 -13.92 31.31 -21.99
CA ALA A 25 -13.89 30.45 -20.81
C ALA A 25 -12.52 30.49 -20.08
N PHE A 26 -11.41 30.66 -20.80
CA PHE A 26 -10.08 30.82 -20.21
C PHE A 26 -9.85 32.19 -19.56
N ASP A 27 -10.50 33.25 -20.05
CA ASP A 27 -10.40 34.59 -19.46
C ASP A 27 -11.18 34.71 -18.14
N ASP A 28 -12.21 33.87 -17.95
CA ASP A 28 -12.99 33.79 -16.71
C ASP A 28 -12.30 32.97 -15.59
N VAL A 29 -11.21 32.26 -15.89
CA VAL A 29 -10.47 31.50 -14.87
C VAL A 29 -9.77 32.46 -13.90
N PRO A 30 -10.04 32.38 -12.59
CA PRO A 30 -9.34 33.19 -11.59
C PRO A 30 -7.83 33.01 -11.71
N ARG A 31 -7.11 34.11 -11.99
CA ARG A 31 -5.66 34.12 -12.08
C ARG A 31 -5.06 34.44 -10.72
N LEU A 32 -4.02 33.71 -10.33
CA LEU A 32 -3.19 34.08 -9.19
C LEU A 32 -2.21 35.16 -9.66
N ASP A 33 -2.38 36.41 -9.24
CA ASP A 33 -1.50 37.53 -9.63
C ASP A 33 -0.04 37.31 -9.16
N GLN A 34 0.15 36.62 -8.04
CA GLN A 34 1.44 36.20 -7.51
C GLN A 34 1.32 34.79 -6.94
N PRO A 35 1.51 33.74 -7.77
CA PRO A 35 1.47 32.37 -7.26
C PRO A 35 2.59 32.18 -6.22
N SER A 36 2.25 31.48 -5.14
CA SER A 36 3.22 31.12 -4.11
C SER A 36 4.31 30.20 -4.69
N GLY A 37 5.39 29.99 -3.94
CA GLY A 37 6.43 29.03 -4.37
C GLY A 37 5.88 27.60 -4.55
N GLU A 38 4.89 27.23 -3.73
CA GLU A 38 4.21 25.93 -3.79
C GLU A 38 3.31 25.82 -5.03
N ASP A 39 2.55 26.88 -5.37
CA ASP A 39 1.71 26.90 -6.56
C ASP A 39 2.52 26.79 -7.85
N ARG A 40 3.68 27.46 -7.89
CA ARG A 40 4.62 27.34 -9.03
C ARG A 40 5.19 25.94 -9.14
N TRP A 41 5.63 25.38 -8.02
CA TRP A 41 6.17 24.02 -7.97
C TRP A 41 5.13 22.99 -8.45
N LEU A 42 3.86 23.15 -8.07
CA LEU A 42 2.79 22.26 -8.49
C LEU A 42 2.48 22.40 -9.99
N ALA A 43 2.42 23.63 -10.50
CA ALA A 43 2.17 23.91 -11.92
C ALA A 43 3.29 23.41 -12.84
N GLU A 44 4.52 23.33 -12.35
CA GLU A 44 5.69 22.82 -13.09
C GLU A 44 5.80 21.29 -13.08
N ARG A 45 4.91 20.56 -12.38
CA ARG A 45 4.91 19.10 -12.42
C ARG A 45 4.37 18.60 -13.74
N THR A 46 5.26 18.10 -14.59
CA THR A 46 4.89 17.26 -15.72
C THR A 46 4.45 15.89 -15.19
N PHE A 47 3.19 15.55 -15.37
CA PHE A 47 2.73 14.17 -15.13
C PHE A 47 3.26 13.27 -16.25
N PRO A 48 3.58 12.01 -15.96
CA PRO A 48 3.93 11.06 -17.01
C PRO A 48 2.79 10.96 -18.02
N ASP A 49 3.13 10.70 -19.29
CA ASP A 49 2.15 10.45 -20.33
C ASP A 49 1.15 9.39 -19.85
N ALA A 50 -0.14 9.62 -20.09
CA ALA A 50 -1.16 8.63 -19.80
C ALA A 50 -0.77 7.32 -20.47
N ALA A 51 -0.84 6.21 -19.74
CA ALA A 51 -0.59 4.88 -20.30
C ALA A 51 -1.67 4.57 -21.36
N THR A 52 -1.42 5.01 -22.60
CA THR A 52 -2.31 4.84 -23.76
C THR A 52 -1.94 3.63 -24.60
N GLU A 53 -1.12 2.71 -24.09
CA GLU A 53 -1.09 1.37 -24.66
C GLU A 53 -2.37 0.65 -24.23
N ALA A 54 -3.06 0.06 -25.20
CA ALA A 54 -4.30 -0.66 -25.02
C ALA A 54 -4.14 -1.70 -23.90
N LEU A 55 -4.51 -1.32 -22.69
CA LEU A 55 -4.77 -2.22 -21.60
C LEU A 55 -6.06 -2.95 -21.97
N ASP A 56 -5.92 -4.07 -22.69
CA ASP A 56 -7.01 -5.01 -22.96
C ASP A 56 -7.65 -5.55 -21.66
N SER A 57 -7.06 -5.21 -20.51
CA SER A 57 -7.70 -5.27 -19.20
C SER A 57 -7.39 -3.99 -18.42
N VAL A 58 -8.40 -3.16 -18.16
CA VAL A 58 -8.37 -2.29 -16.98
C VAL A 58 -8.00 -3.20 -15.80
N PRO A 59 -6.93 -2.92 -15.02
CA PRO A 59 -6.61 -3.74 -13.87
C PRO A 59 -7.86 -3.78 -12.98
N ASP A 60 -8.35 -4.97 -12.68
CA ASP A 60 -9.46 -5.13 -11.73
C ASP A 60 -9.07 -4.34 -10.47
N PRO A 61 -9.91 -3.40 -9.98
CA PRO A 61 -9.61 -2.64 -8.76
C PRO A 61 -9.46 -3.55 -7.51
N HIS A 62 -9.80 -4.84 -7.63
CA HIS A 62 -9.57 -5.89 -6.66
C HIS A 62 -8.38 -6.80 -6.99
N HIS A 63 -7.58 -6.47 -8.02
CA HIS A 63 -6.36 -7.20 -8.35
C HIS A 63 -5.22 -6.79 -7.40
N ASP A 64 -5.19 -7.42 -6.24
CA ASP A 64 -4.08 -7.27 -5.32
C ASP A 64 -2.88 -8.06 -5.85
N CYS A 65 -1.90 -7.35 -6.40
CA CYS A 65 -0.61 -7.93 -6.73
C CYS A 65 0.17 -8.14 -5.43
N VAL A 66 0.10 -9.36 -4.87
CA VAL A 66 0.93 -9.75 -3.73
C VAL A 66 2.32 -10.08 -4.27
N TYR A 67 3.26 -9.16 -4.11
CA TYR A 67 4.67 -9.48 -4.31
C TYR A 67 5.11 -10.42 -3.20
N ASN A 68 5.59 -11.62 -3.55
CA ASN A 68 6.25 -12.52 -2.61
C ASN A 68 7.52 -11.83 -2.10
N GLN A 69 7.40 -11.08 -1.01
CA GLN A 69 8.51 -10.46 -0.31
C GLN A 69 8.67 -11.19 1.01
N ALA A 70 9.88 -11.70 1.25
CA ALA A 70 10.21 -12.28 2.54
C ALA A 70 10.06 -11.22 3.63
N THR A 71 9.30 -11.56 4.66
CA THR A 71 9.06 -10.65 5.79
C THR A 71 9.90 -11.08 6.98
N VAL A 72 10.70 -10.13 7.50
CA VAL A 72 11.51 -10.36 8.69
C VAL A 72 10.60 -10.40 9.92
N VAL A 73 10.55 -11.55 10.58
CA VAL A 73 9.79 -11.81 11.80
C VAL A 73 10.47 -11.12 12.98
N PRO A 74 9.76 -10.23 13.71
CA PRO A 74 10.29 -9.67 14.94
C PRO A 74 10.55 -10.76 15.98
N PRO A 75 11.64 -10.70 16.77
CA PRO A 75 11.99 -11.75 17.73
C PRO A 75 10.88 -12.11 18.73
N TRP A 76 10.07 -11.13 19.15
CA TRP A 76 8.95 -11.38 20.07
C TRP A 76 7.83 -12.21 19.41
N VAL A 77 7.60 -12.06 18.10
CA VAL A 77 6.62 -12.84 17.34
C VAL A 77 7.09 -14.28 17.21
N ALA A 78 8.39 -14.48 16.91
CA ALA A 78 8.98 -15.82 16.85
C ALA A 78 8.89 -16.54 18.21
N ALA A 79 9.13 -15.82 19.31
CA ALA A 79 8.97 -16.35 20.66
C ALA A 79 7.51 -16.72 21.01
N THR A 80 6.55 -15.91 20.58
CA THR A 80 5.12 -16.22 20.74
C THR A 80 4.74 -17.48 19.95
N ALA A 81 5.13 -17.57 18.68
CA ALA A 81 4.90 -18.76 17.86
C ALA A 81 5.56 -20.01 18.44
N TYR A 82 6.76 -19.89 19.01
CA TYR A 82 7.42 -20.99 19.73
C TYR A 82 6.63 -21.44 20.97
N CYS A 83 6.09 -20.51 21.75
CA CYS A 83 5.31 -20.84 22.95
C CYS A 83 3.93 -21.43 22.63
N ASP A 84 3.27 -20.91 21.60
CA ASP A 84 1.86 -21.20 21.31
C ASP A 84 1.69 -22.43 20.40
N ALA A 85 2.61 -22.64 19.45
CA ALA A 85 2.49 -23.71 18.44
C ALA A 85 3.14 -25.05 18.86
N VAL A 86 3.67 -25.17 20.07
CA VAL A 86 4.44 -26.34 20.51
C VAL A 86 3.74 -27.12 21.64
N PRO A 87 2.75 -27.96 21.30
CA PRO A 87 2.71 -29.32 21.80
C PRO A 87 3.59 -30.16 20.87
N LEU A 88 4.71 -30.70 21.39
CA LEU A 88 5.74 -31.45 20.64
C LEU A 88 5.22 -32.68 19.85
N GLU A 89 3.95 -33.05 20.00
CA GLU A 89 3.34 -34.24 19.40
C GLU A 89 2.29 -33.92 18.31
N ASP A 90 2.11 -32.64 17.92
CA ASP A 90 1.13 -32.28 16.89
C ASP A 90 1.65 -32.53 15.46
N PRO A 91 1.00 -33.41 14.66
CA PRO A 91 1.35 -33.61 13.26
C PRO A 91 1.14 -32.36 12.38
N HIS A 92 0.40 -31.36 12.86
CA HIS A 92 0.10 -30.10 12.16
C HIS A 92 0.93 -28.91 12.67
N ARG A 93 2.02 -29.14 13.41
CA ARG A 93 2.80 -28.04 14.03
C ARG A 93 3.29 -26.99 13.03
N GLU A 94 3.62 -27.37 11.79
CA GLU A 94 4.11 -26.43 10.78
C GLU A 94 3.00 -25.43 10.37
N GLU A 95 1.79 -25.95 10.22
CA GLU A 95 0.59 -25.16 9.96
C GLU A 95 0.27 -24.27 11.18
N ALA A 96 0.36 -24.80 12.40
CA ALA A 96 0.14 -24.03 13.63
C ALA A 96 1.15 -22.88 13.83
N VAL A 97 2.44 -23.12 13.56
CA VAL A 97 3.48 -22.07 13.60
C VAL A 97 3.17 -21.03 12.53
N ARG A 98 2.85 -21.45 11.31
CA ARG A 98 2.53 -20.54 10.20
C ARG A 98 1.29 -19.69 10.50
N ASP A 99 0.23 -20.28 11.03
CA ASP A 99 -1.00 -19.57 11.41
C ASP A 99 -0.71 -18.53 12.49
N THR A 100 0.08 -18.89 13.50
CA THR A 100 0.47 -17.95 14.56
C THR A 100 1.32 -16.79 14.02
N LEU A 101 2.22 -17.06 13.07
CA LEU A 101 2.99 -16.01 12.40
C LEU A 101 2.08 -15.12 11.53
N MET A 102 1.10 -15.69 10.82
CA MET A 102 0.14 -14.95 10.00
C MET A 102 -0.80 -14.07 10.84
N ASP A 103 -1.16 -14.51 12.04
CA ASP A 103 -1.96 -13.72 13.00
C ASP A 103 -1.24 -12.45 13.47
N HIS A 104 0.09 -12.45 13.45
CA HIS A 104 0.91 -11.32 13.89
C HIS A 104 1.55 -10.53 12.73
N ILE A 105 1.74 -11.18 11.59
CA ILE A 105 2.37 -10.63 10.40
C ILE A 105 1.45 -10.96 9.22
N LEU A 106 0.48 -10.07 9.01
CA LEU A 106 -0.43 -10.13 7.87
C LEU A 106 0.38 -10.14 6.56
N LEU A 107 0.03 -11.06 5.65
CA LEU A 107 0.30 -11.00 4.21
C LEU A 107 1.67 -11.50 3.71
N SER A 108 2.37 -12.38 4.42
CA SER A 108 3.59 -13.01 3.86
C SER A 108 3.51 -14.53 3.84
N PRO A 109 3.71 -15.19 2.68
CA PRO A 109 3.95 -16.63 2.63
C PRO A 109 5.37 -17.01 3.11
N ASP A 110 6.30 -16.04 3.10
CA ASP A 110 7.72 -16.26 3.37
C ASP A 110 8.12 -15.50 4.64
N PHE A 111 8.39 -16.25 5.73
CA PHE A 111 8.80 -15.69 7.02
C PHE A 111 10.29 -15.94 7.26
N GLN A 112 11.05 -14.88 7.54
CA GLN A 112 12.48 -14.98 7.82
C GLN A 112 12.84 -14.42 9.19
N LEU A 113 13.78 -15.03 9.89
CA LEU A 113 14.41 -14.42 11.05
C LEU A 113 15.37 -13.30 10.62
N VAL A 114 15.86 -12.53 11.60
CA VAL A 114 16.81 -11.42 11.37
C VAL A 114 18.11 -11.89 10.71
N ASP A 115 18.49 -13.15 10.91
CA ASP A 115 19.67 -13.77 10.30
C ASP A 115 19.41 -14.37 8.90
N GLY A 116 18.18 -14.27 8.39
CA GLY A 116 17.78 -14.75 7.07
C GLY A 116 17.36 -16.22 7.01
N ARG A 117 17.32 -16.95 8.13
CA ARG A 117 16.76 -18.31 8.16
C ARG A 117 15.23 -18.29 8.02
N ASP A 118 14.67 -19.38 7.50
CA ASP A 118 13.21 -19.58 7.51
C ASP A 118 12.73 -19.65 8.96
N ALA A 119 11.78 -18.77 9.32
CA ALA A 119 11.32 -18.65 10.69
C ALA A 119 10.53 -19.89 11.14
N VAL A 120 9.77 -20.51 10.24
CA VAL A 120 8.96 -21.70 10.55
C VAL A 120 9.88 -22.88 10.86
N GLU A 121 10.85 -23.15 9.99
CA GLU A 121 11.84 -24.22 10.18
C GLU A 121 12.68 -24.00 11.44
N ALA A 122 13.12 -22.76 11.69
CA ALA A 122 13.92 -22.43 12.85
C ALA A 122 13.15 -22.62 14.18
N ILE A 123 11.90 -22.17 14.25
CA ILE A 123 11.04 -22.34 15.44
C ILE A 123 10.80 -23.83 15.71
N ILE A 124 10.52 -24.61 14.68
CA ILE A 124 10.32 -26.05 14.77
C ILE A 124 11.58 -26.76 15.27
N SER A 125 12.74 -26.45 14.66
CA SER A 125 14.01 -27.08 15.01
C SER A 125 14.43 -26.75 16.45
N ALA A 126 14.16 -25.53 16.89
CA ALA A 126 14.38 -25.07 18.26
C ALA A 126 13.51 -25.84 19.27
N ALA A 127 12.24 -26.10 18.92
CA ALA A 127 11.33 -26.89 19.75
C ALA A 127 11.81 -28.34 19.91
N GLU A 128 12.26 -28.96 18.81
CA GLU A 128 12.80 -30.33 18.83
C GLU A 128 14.11 -30.46 19.62
N SER A 129 14.95 -29.43 19.54
CA SER A 129 16.28 -29.42 20.17
C SER A 129 16.25 -28.97 21.63
N GLY A 130 15.11 -28.49 22.14
CA GLY A 130 14.97 -27.92 23.49
C GLY A 130 15.77 -26.64 23.70
N GLY A 131 16.15 -25.95 22.61
CA GLY A 131 16.96 -24.73 22.63
C GLY A 131 16.11 -23.51 22.30
N ALA A 132 16.23 -22.43 23.09
CA ALA A 132 15.43 -21.21 22.94
C ALA A 132 16.08 -20.14 22.04
N ASP A 133 17.04 -20.52 21.20
CA ASP A 133 17.76 -19.58 20.32
C ASP A 133 17.00 -19.46 18.98
N VAL A 134 15.93 -18.66 18.99
CA VAL A 134 15.06 -18.38 17.84
C VAL A 134 14.94 -16.88 17.61
#